data_AF-A0A9K3PQB6-F1
#
_entry.id   AF-A0A9K3PQB6-F1
#
_cell.length_a   1.000
_cell.length_b   1.000
_cell.length_c   1.000
_cell.angle_alpha   90.00
_cell.angle_beta   90.00
_cell.angle_gamma   90.00
#
_symmetry.space_group_name_H-M   'P 1'
#
loop_
_entity.id
_entity.type
_entity.pdbx_description
1 polymer ?
#
loop_
_entity_poly.entity_id
_entity_poly.type
_entity_poly.pdbx_seq_one_letter_code
_entity_poly.pdbx_strand_id
1 'polypeptide(L)'
;MFDWGFNPSKLKPQLKMAVHRFQMASNKKSALLKQSMREVAVLLNEDPPKEEKARIKAEALIRDDYIIEAYDILSLNCELLAERIKLIQHSKDCPPDLVSCISTLIYAAPRVDIPELTVIRKQFKAKYGKQFEENAMNNAGGILNERVVTKLSVEPPAAFLVQTYLEQICEKFEVDWSPTYRLTAEQMGEPMRPPVGESVPIGRGTGLGKTFSAHTGMTVTGDDEITYGGNVTLPPAQAPVVSVEPIVPPATGNDDFAEPDIYIPAAPGSVAASQSSQSSQKQQHSSVAPSFPPPNNSSKTTNSNGDRSDDDRDDDNEAGSGAPSNAPSGSRGSASYNDLAARFETLKNL
;
A
#
# COMPACT_ATOMS: atom_id res chain seq x y z
N MET A 1 -27.59 14.60 -4.89
CA MET A 1 -27.64 14.36 -6.36
C MET A 1 -26.65 13.25 -6.67
N PHE A 2 -27.12 12.06 -7.04
CA PHE A 2 -26.25 10.91 -7.32
C PHE A 2 -25.62 11.07 -8.71
N ASP A 3 -24.30 11.25 -8.76
CA ASP A 3 -23.49 11.34 -9.97
C ASP A 3 -23.34 9.94 -10.58
N TRP A 4 -24.37 9.48 -11.32
CA TRP A 4 -24.40 8.19 -12.00
C TRP A 4 -23.85 8.33 -13.43
N GLY A 5 -22.53 8.46 -13.57
CA GLY A 5 -21.93 8.55 -14.90
C GLY A 5 -20.43 8.79 -14.90
N PHE A 6 -19.84 8.55 -16.07
CA PHE A 6 -18.47 8.98 -16.37
C PHE A 6 -18.43 10.49 -16.55
N ASN A 7 -17.54 11.16 -15.83
CA ASN A 7 -17.35 12.60 -15.90
C ASN A 7 -15.85 12.93 -16.13
N PRO A 8 -15.45 13.37 -17.34
CA PRO A 8 -14.05 13.67 -17.64
C PRO A 8 -13.50 14.86 -16.84
N SER A 9 -14.36 15.84 -16.52
CA SER A 9 -14.01 17.00 -15.68
C SER A 9 -13.74 16.61 -14.23
N LYS A 10 -14.21 15.43 -13.80
CA LYS A 10 -13.90 14.83 -12.49
C LYS A 10 -12.72 13.88 -12.56
N LEU A 11 -12.59 13.11 -13.63
CA LEU A 11 -11.50 12.15 -13.79
C LEU A 11 -10.13 12.83 -13.92
N LYS A 12 -10.00 13.88 -14.75
CA LYS A 12 -8.71 14.54 -14.99
C LYS A 12 -8.09 15.11 -13.70
N PRO A 13 -8.83 15.89 -12.86
CA PRO A 13 -8.28 16.36 -11.60
C PRO A 13 -7.90 15.22 -10.66
N GLN A 14 -8.69 14.14 -10.60
CA GLN A 14 -8.38 12.98 -9.76
C GLN A 14 -7.08 12.30 -10.19
N LEU A 15 -6.84 12.14 -11.50
CA LEU A 15 -5.57 11.60 -12.01
C LEU A 15 -4.38 12.48 -11.60
N LYS A 16 -4.51 13.81 -11.73
CA LYS A 16 -3.44 14.74 -11.32
C LYS A 16 -3.19 14.75 -9.81
N MET A 17 -4.24 14.70 -9.00
CA MET A 17 -4.10 14.57 -7.54
C MET A 17 -3.46 13.24 -7.16
N ALA A 18 -3.80 12.15 -7.85
CA ALA A 18 -3.17 10.85 -7.62
C ALA A 18 -1.66 10.88 -7.88
N VAL A 19 -1.19 11.52 -8.95
CA VAL A 19 0.25 11.71 -9.24
C VAL A 19 0.95 12.37 -8.04
N HIS A 20 0.42 13.48 -7.54
CA HIS A 20 0.98 14.15 -6.36
C HIS A 20 0.93 13.27 -5.10
N ARG A 21 -0.18 12.54 -4.89
CA ARG A 21 -0.34 11.62 -3.76
C ARG A 21 0.70 10.50 -3.79
N PHE A 22 0.93 9.89 -4.94
CA PHE A 22 1.94 8.85 -5.12
C PHE A 22 3.34 9.37 -4.75
N GLN A 23 3.71 10.55 -5.24
CA GLN A 23 5.00 11.15 -4.90
C GLN A 23 5.15 11.37 -3.39
N MET A 24 4.13 11.91 -2.72
CA MET A 24 4.15 12.12 -1.28
C MET A 24 4.23 10.78 -0.51
N ALA A 25 3.48 9.77 -0.94
CA ALA A 25 3.46 8.45 -0.31
C ALA A 25 4.80 7.71 -0.49
N SER A 26 5.39 7.78 -1.69
CA SER A 26 6.71 7.24 -2.01
C SER A 26 7.80 7.91 -1.16
N ASN A 27 7.80 9.24 -1.08
CA ASN A 27 8.75 10.00 -0.25
C ASN A 27 8.61 9.65 1.24
N LYS A 28 7.37 9.53 1.74
CA LYS A 28 7.11 9.14 3.13
C LYS A 28 7.63 7.73 3.43
N LYS A 29 7.32 6.74 2.57
CA LYS A 29 7.81 5.37 2.74
C LYS A 29 9.34 5.31 2.66
N SER A 30 9.95 6.00 1.70
CA SER A 30 11.41 6.08 1.58
C SER A 30 12.10 6.64 2.84
N ALA A 31 11.49 7.62 3.52
CA ALA A 31 11.99 8.14 4.78
C ALA A 31 11.89 7.11 5.93
N LEU A 32 10.73 6.43 6.03
CA LEU A 32 10.51 5.37 7.02
C LEU A 32 11.42 4.15 6.80
N LEU A 33 11.71 3.83 5.54
CA LEU A 33 12.61 2.76 5.14
C LEU A 33 14.02 3.02 5.69
N LYS A 34 14.56 4.24 5.49
CA LYS A 34 15.87 4.64 6.03
C LYS A 34 15.94 4.53 7.56
N GLN A 35 14.87 4.86 8.26
CA GLN A 35 14.79 4.67 9.72
C GLN A 35 14.79 3.18 10.08
N SER A 36 13.94 2.39 9.42
CA SER A 36 13.81 0.96 9.69
C SER A 36 15.10 0.19 9.37
N MET A 37 15.88 0.60 8.36
CA MET A 37 17.21 0.06 8.10
C MET A 37 18.17 0.30 9.27
N ARG A 38 18.16 1.51 9.86
CA ARG A 38 18.97 1.79 11.07
C ARG A 38 18.54 0.92 12.25
N GLU A 39 17.24 0.71 12.43
CA GLU A 39 16.74 -0.18 13.49
C GLU A 39 17.20 -1.63 13.28
N VAL A 40 17.23 -2.11 12.04
CA VAL A 40 17.77 -3.44 11.71
C VAL A 40 19.27 -3.51 12.03
N ALA A 41 20.05 -2.52 11.64
CA ALA A 41 21.47 -2.45 11.97
C ALA A 41 21.72 -2.50 13.50
N VAL A 42 20.92 -1.75 14.28
CA VAL A 42 20.99 -1.78 15.75
C VAL A 42 20.68 -3.17 16.30
N LEU A 43 19.67 -3.87 15.78
CA LEU A 43 19.31 -5.23 16.23
C LEU A 43 20.41 -6.27 15.98
N LEU A 44 21.15 -6.11 14.87
CA LEU A 44 22.25 -7.01 14.51
C LEU A 44 23.54 -6.69 15.26
N ASN A 45 23.69 -5.47 15.75
CA ASN A 45 24.84 -5.03 16.56
C ASN A 45 24.66 -5.31 18.08
N GLU A 46 23.53 -5.87 18.50
CA GLU A 46 23.35 -6.32 19.89
C GLU A 46 24.18 -7.59 20.17
N ASP A 47 24.55 -7.82 21.43
CA ASP A 47 25.23 -9.03 21.88
C ASP A 47 24.36 -9.79 22.91
N PRO A 48 23.76 -10.95 22.56
CA PRO A 48 23.80 -11.60 21.26
C PRO A 48 22.88 -10.94 20.19
N PRO A 49 23.16 -11.10 18.88
CA PRO A 49 22.36 -10.50 17.81
C PRO A 49 20.92 -11.01 17.77
N LYS A 50 19.95 -10.11 17.56
CA LYS A 50 18.53 -10.45 17.44
C LYS A 50 18.15 -10.78 15.99
N GLU A 51 18.76 -11.81 15.42
CA GLU A 51 18.64 -12.14 13.99
C GLU A 51 17.21 -12.42 13.54
N GLU A 52 16.42 -13.20 14.30
CA GLU A 52 15.05 -13.53 13.93
C GLU A 52 14.20 -12.26 13.76
N LYS A 53 14.35 -11.31 14.69
CA LYS A 53 13.65 -10.02 14.63
C LYS A 53 14.14 -9.16 13.47
N ALA A 54 15.44 -9.18 13.19
CA ALA A 54 16.03 -8.47 12.05
C ALA A 54 15.52 -9.01 10.72
N ARG A 55 15.40 -10.33 10.56
CA ARG A 55 14.85 -11.01 9.36
C ARG A 55 13.41 -10.59 9.09
N ILE A 56 12.54 -10.64 10.10
CA ILE A 56 11.14 -10.19 9.98
C ILE A 56 11.06 -8.72 9.54
N LYS A 57 11.92 -7.85 10.11
CA LYS A 57 11.99 -6.44 9.71
C LYS A 57 12.53 -6.28 8.28
N ALA A 58 13.51 -7.07 7.85
CA ALA A 58 14.03 -7.03 6.49
C ALA A 58 12.97 -7.45 5.45
N GLU A 59 12.14 -8.45 5.73
CA GLU A 59 11.00 -8.79 4.87
C GLU A 59 10.00 -7.63 4.73
N ALA A 60 9.76 -6.89 5.82
CA ALA A 60 8.92 -5.69 5.76
C ALA A 60 9.56 -4.57 4.92
N LEU A 61 10.87 -4.35 5.06
CA LEU A 61 11.64 -3.38 4.27
C LEU A 61 11.56 -3.70 2.77
N ILE A 62 11.79 -4.96 2.38
CA ILE A 62 11.73 -5.40 0.98
C ILE A 62 10.34 -5.16 0.39
N ARG A 63 9.28 -5.46 1.16
CA ARG A 63 7.91 -5.17 0.73
C ARG A 63 7.67 -3.67 0.57
N ASP A 64 8.18 -2.84 1.46
CA ASP A 64 8.06 -1.39 1.35
C ASP A 64 8.76 -0.84 0.10
N ASP A 65 9.92 -1.38 -0.28
CA ASP A 65 10.60 -1.06 -1.53
C ASP A 65 9.77 -1.44 -2.77
N TYR A 66 9.16 -2.63 -2.77
CA TYR A 66 8.27 -3.04 -3.85
C TYR A 66 7.06 -2.11 -3.99
N ILE A 67 6.50 -1.63 -2.87
CA ILE A 67 5.40 -0.66 -2.89
C ILE A 67 5.86 0.69 -3.47
N ILE A 68 7.05 1.17 -3.08
CA ILE A 68 7.61 2.41 -3.63
C ILE A 68 7.77 2.30 -5.14
N GLU A 69 8.36 1.20 -5.63
CA GLU A 69 8.52 0.94 -7.06
C GLU A 69 7.16 0.87 -7.79
N ALA A 70 6.17 0.22 -7.19
CA ALA A 70 4.82 0.17 -7.74
C ALA A 70 4.17 1.57 -7.80
N TYR A 71 4.36 2.42 -6.80
CA TYR A 71 3.85 3.79 -6.78
C TYR A 71 4.39 4.63 -7.93
N ASP A 72 5.68 4.50 -8.25
CA ASP A 72 6.29 5.24 -9.35
C ASP A 72 5.70 4.83 -10.71
N ILE A 73 5.49 3.52 -10.94
CA ILE A 73 4.84 3.01 -12.15
C ILE A 73 3.38 3.47 -12.24
N LEU A 74 2.63 3.42 -11.14
CA LEU A 74 1.23 3.85 -11.09
C LEU A 74 1.10 5.37 -11.30
N SER A 75 2.03 6.15 -10.77
CA SER A 75 2.12 7.61 -10.99
C SER A 75 2.27 7.92 -12.48
N LEU A 76 3.19 7.25 -13.17
CA LEU A 76 3.39 7.40 -14.61
C LEU A 76 2.12 7.05 -15.42
N ASN A 77 1.42 5.97 -15.04
CA ASN A 77 0.16 5.60 -15.66
C ASN A 77 -0.91 6.70 -15.49
N CYS A 78 -1.02 7.29 -14.29
CA CYS A 78 -1.97 8.38 -14.03
C CYS A 78 -1.65 9.63 -14.88
N GLU A 79 -0.37 9.98 -15.01
CA GLU A 79 0.08 11.10 -15.83
C GLU A 79 -0.25 10.90 -17.31
N LEU A 80 0.07 9.72 -17.87
CA LEU A 80 -0.26 9.37 -19.25
C LEU A 80 -1.76 9.51 -19.55
N LEU A 81 -2.62 9.02 -18.64
CA LEU A 81 -4.07 9.09 -18.81
C LEU A 81 -4.60 10.52 -18.66
N ALA A 82 -3.97 11.34 -17.83
CA ALA A 82 -4.34 12.75 -17.69
C ALA A 82 -4.05 13.54 -18.99
N GLU A 83 -2.94 13.25 -19.65
CA GLU A 83 -2.59 13.83 -20.95
C GLU A 83 -3.51 13.35 -22.07
N ARG A 84 -3.87 12.06 -22.06
CA ARG A 84 -4.74 11.44 -23.08
C ARG A 84 -6.23 11.46 -22.71
N ILE A 85 -6.66 12.33 -21.79
CA ILE A 85 -8.05 12.37 -21.31
C ILE A 85 -9.08 12.62 -22.43
N LYS A 86 -8.72 13.42 -23.44
CA LYS A 86 -9.62 13.70 -24.59
C LYS A 86 -9.89 12.42 -25.39
N LEU A 87 -8.90 11.53 -25.53
CA LEU A 87 -9.07 10.26 -26.23
C LEU A 87 -10.04 9.35 -25.45
N ILE A 88 -9.87 9.26 -24.12
CA ILE A 88 -10.76 8.50 -23.23
C ILE A 88 -12.20 9.05 -23.25
N GLN A 89 -12.35 10.37 -23.38
CA GLN A 89 -13.67 11.01 -23.42
C GLN A 89 -14.46 10.64 -24.69
N HIS A 90 -13.82 10.71 -25.86
CA HIS A 90 -14.48 10.52 -27.16
C HIS A 90 -14.59 9.05 -27.58
N SER A 91 -13.72 8.17 -27.07
CA SER A 91 -13.82 6.73 -27.33
C SER A 91 -14.96 6.11 -26.53
N LYS A 92 -15.74 5.25 -27.17
CA LYS A 92 -16.78 4.44 -26.49
C LYS A 92 -16.13 3.27 -25.77
N ASP A 93 -15.27 2.55 -26.49
CA ASP A 93 -14.51 1.42 -25.99
C ASP A 93 -13.11 1.84 -25.51
N CYS A 94 -12.48 1.03 -24.67
CA CYS A 94 -11.15 1.35 -24.16
C CYS A 94 -10.11 1.29 -25.29
N PRO A 95 -9.36 2.36 -25.56
CA PRO A 95 -8.32 2.34 -26.59
C PRO A 95 -7.26 1.25 -26.29
N PRO A 96 -6.76 0.54 -27.32
CA PRO A 96 -5.80 -0.55 -27.12
C PRO A 96 -4.52 -0.08 -26.43
N ASP A 97 -4.05 1.13 -26.77
CA ASP A 97 -2.85 1.73 -26.16
C ASP A 97 -3.01 2.06 -24.67
N LEU A 98 -4.25 2.17 -24.19
CA LEU A 98 -4.56 2.58 -22.81
C LEU A 98 -5.11 1.43 -21.96
N VAL A 99 -5.49 0.30 -22.58
CA VAL A 99 -6.15 -0.81 -21.90
C VAL A 99 -5.29 -1.37 -20.77
N SER A 100 -3.99 -1.53 -21.00
CA SER A 100 -3.07 -2.03 -19.98
C SER A 100 -2.96 -1.06 -18.80
N CYS A 101 -2.77 0.23 -19.06
CA CYS A 101 -2.66 1.27 -18.03
C CYS A 101 -3.93 1.39 -17.19
N ILE A 102 -5.10 1.45 -17.84
CA ILE A 102 -6.39 1.59 -17.16
C ILE A 102 -6.69 0.34 -16.32
N SER A 103 -6.51 -0.85 -16.89
CA SER A 103 -6.71 -2.11 -16.17
C SER A 103 -5.75 -2.24 -14.98
N THR A 104 -4.49 -1.82 -15.13
CA THR A 104 -3.49 -1.82 -14.05
C THR A 104 -3.91 -0.89 -12.90
N LEU A 105 -4.45 0.30 -13.18
CA LEU A 105 -4.94 1.20 -12.14
C LEU A 105 -6.17 0.63 -11.41
N ILE A 106 -7.09 -0.03 -12.14
CA ILE A 106 -8.24 -0.70 -11.53
C ILE A 106 -7.78 -1.82 -10.60
N TYR A 107 -6.83 -2.64 -11.05
CA TYR A 107 -6.20 -3.70 -10.27
C TYR A 107 -5.50 -3.17 -9.02
N ALA A 108 -4.79 -2.05 -9.13
CA ALA A 108 -4.05 -1.47 -8.00
C ALA A 108 -4.95 -0.77 -6.98
N ALA A 109 -6.09 -0.20 -7.39
CA ALA A 109 -6.95 0.63 -6.53
C ALA A 109 -7.31 0.04 -5.15
N PRO A 110 -7.66 -1.26 -4.99
CA PRO A 110 -7.92 -1.85 -3.67
C PRO A 110 -6.66 -2.32 -2.92
N ARG A 111 -5.48 -2.30 -3.57
CA ARG A 111 -4.22 -2.83 -3.03
C ARG A 111 -3.30 -1.74 -2.45
N VAL A 112 -3.57 -0.48 -2.79
CA VAL A 112 -2.75 0.67 -2.36
C VAL A 112 -3.59 1.69 -1.59
N ASP A 113 -2.95 2.40 -0.66
CA ASP A 113 -3.60 3.41 0.19
C ASP A 113 -3.66 4.78 -0.50
N ILE A 114 -4.35 4.85 -1.63
CA ILE A 114 -4.49 6.07 -2.46
C ILE A 114 -5.98 6.30 -2.75
N PRO A 115 -6.66 7.22 -2.03
CA PRO A 115 -8.10 7.38 -2.13
C PRO A 115 -8.55 7.86 -3.52
N GLU A 116 -7.72 8.63 -4.22
CA GLU A 116 -7.99 9.10 -5.58
C GLU A 116 -8.17 7.92 -6.56
N LEU A 117 -7.42 6.82 -6.39
CA LEU A 117 -7.58 5.62 -7.24
C LEU A 117 -8.94 4.96 -7.09
N THR A 118 -9.55 5.02 -5.90
CA THR A 118 -10.92 4.50 -5.71
C THR A 118 -11.92 5.29 -6.55
N VAL A 119 -11.73 6.61 -6.66
CA VAL A 119 -12.58 7.47 -7.50
C VAL A 119 -12.30 7.19 -8.98
N ILE A 120 -11.04 7.09 -9.38
CA ILE A 120 -10.60 6.79 -10.76
C ILE A 120 -11.19 5.44 -11.22
N ARG A 121 -11.08 4.39 -10.40
CA ARG A 121 -11.68 3.07 -10.65
C ARG A 121 -13.19 3.17 -10.87
N LYS A 122 -13.92 3.92 -10.02
CA LYS A 122 -15.36 4.15 -10.20
C LYS A 122 -15.70 4.85 -11.52
N GLN A 123 -14.89 5.82 -11.93
CA GLN A 123 -15.06 6.50 -13.23
C GLN A 123 -14.86 5.55 -14.41
N PHE A 124 -13.83 4.71 -14.39
CA PHE A 124 -13.61 3.72 -15.44
C PHE A 124 -14.66 2.62 -15.47
N LYS A 125 -15.14 2.17 -14.31
CA LYS A 125 -16.29 1.26 -14.21
C LYS A 125 -17.55 1.88 -14.84
N ALA A 126 -17.81 3.16 -14.59
CA ALA A 126 -18.94 3.86 -15.18
C ALA A 126 -18.80 4.03 -16.71
N LYS A 127 -17.57 4.16 -17.22
CA LYS A 127 -17.28 4.34 -18.65
C LYS A 127 -17.33 3.04 -19.46
N TYR A 128 -16.65 2.00 -18.99
CA TYR A 128 -16.46 0.74 -19.74
C TYR A 128 -17.28 -0.43 -19.19
N GLY A 129 -18.01 -0.22 -18.10
CA GLY A 129 -18.89 -1.21 -17.50
C GLY A 129 -18.23 -2.13 -16.48
N LYS A 130 -19.07 -2.95 -15.85
CA LYS A 130 -18.67 -3.86 -14.75
C LYS A 130 -17.78 -5.02 -15.24
N GLN A 131 -18.06 -5.56 -16.41
CA GLN A 131 -17.26 -6.67 -16.98
C GLN A 131 -15.81 -6.25 -17.21
N PHE A 132 -15.59 -5.03 -17.68
CA PHE A 132 -14.24 -4.48 -17.86
C PHE A 132 -13.48 -4.40 -16.51
N GLU A 133 -14.16 -3.91 -15.47
CA GLU A 133 -13.59 -3.86 -14.11
C GLU A 133 -13.24 -5.26 -13.59
N GLU A 134 -14.15 -6.24 -13.74
CA GLU A 134 -13.93 -7.63 -13.31
C GLU A 134 -12.76 -8.29 -14.05
N ASN A 135 -12.68 -8.08 -15.37
CA ASN A 135 -11.57 -8.57 -16.19
C ASN A 135 -10.23 -7.97 -15.74
N ALA A 136 -10.19 -6.66 -15.48
CA ALA A 136 -8.99 -5.99 -14.98
C ALA A 136 -8.59 -6.50 -13.58
N MET A 137 -9.56 -6.73 -12.69
CA MET A 137 -9.31 -7.25 -11.34
C MET A 137 -8.76 -8.69 -11.34
N ASN A 138 -9.18 -9.50 -12.31
CA ASN A 138 -8.78 -10.91 -12.45
C ASN A 138 -7.56 -11.11 -13.38
N ASN A 139 -6.93 -10.04 -13.86
CA ASN A 139 -5.87 -10.10 -14.88
C ASN A 139 -6.27 -10.96 -16.11
N ALA A 140 -7.53 -10.84 -16.55
CA ALA A 140 -8.02 -11.61 -17.68
C ALA A 140 -7.23 -11.25 -18.95
N GLY A 141 -6.64 -12.25 -19.59
CA GLY A 141 -5.85 -12.08 -20.82
C GLY A 141 -4.43 -11.55 -20.61
N GLY A 142 -3.93 -11.46 -19.36
CA GLY A 142 -2.53 -11.10 -19.10
C GLY A 142 -2.16 -9.68 -19.54
N ILE A 143 -3.13 -8.78 -19.58
CA ILE A 143 -2.97 -7.40 -20.10
C ILE A 143 -2.39 -6.42 -19.08
N LEU A 144 -2.29 -6.82 -17.81
CA LEU A 144 -1.79 -5.97 -16.74
C LEU A 144 -0.27 -5.77 -16.84
N ASN A 145 0.22 -4.67 -16.26
CA ASN A 145 1.65 -4.48 -16.10
C ASN A 145 2.21 -5.53 -15.12
N GLU A 146 3.01 -6.46 -15.64
CA GLU A 146 3.59 -7.58 -14.89
C GLU A 146 4.37 -7.11 -13.66
N ARG A 147 5.16 -6.02 -13.79
CA ARG A 147 5.91 -5.46 -12.66
C ARG A 147 4.98 -5.03 -11.53
N VAL A 148 3.86 -4.37 -11.84
CA VAL A 148 2.89 -3.96 -10.81
C VAL A 148 2.24 -5.18 -10.18
N VAL A 149 1.89 -6.20 -10.96
CA VAL A 149 1.27 -7.44 -10.45
C VAL A 149 2.22 -8.16 -9.49
N THR A 150 3.48 -8.35 -9.88
CA THR A 150 4.51 -9.00 -9.05
C THR A 150 4.78 -8.18 -7.77
N LYS A 151 4.94 -6.86 -7.88
CA LYS A 151 5.32 -5.99 -6.75
C LYS A 151 4.18 -5.76 -5.75
N LEU A 152 2.92 -5.79 -6.21
CA LEU A 152 1.73 -5.71 -5.36
C LEU A 152 1.21 -7.09 -4.92
N SER A 153 1.89 -8.19 -5.30
CA SER A 153 1.57 -9.53 -4.81
C SER A 153 1.88 -9.64 -3.32
N VAL A 154 1.14 -10.51 -2.62
CA VAL A 154 1.29 -10.75 -1.17
C VAL A 154 2.32 -11.86 -0.91
N GLU A 155 3.06 -12.27 -1.93
CA GLU A 155 4.01 -13.38 -1.82
C GLU A 155 5.22 -12.99 -0.97
N PRO A 156 5.64 -13.85 -0.02
CA PRO A 156 6.83 -13.59 0.79
C PRO A 156 8.09 -13.54 -0.07
N PRO A 157 9.05 -12.65 0.23
CA PRO A 157 10.30 -12.58 -0.51
C PRO A 157 11.13 -13.86 -0.29
N ALA A 158 11.93 -14.23 -1.31
CA ALA A 158 12.85 -15.36 -1.22
C ALA A 158 13.90 -15.14 -0.12
N ALA A 159 14.32 -16.22 0.54
CA ALA A 159 15.23 -16.18 1.68
C ALA A 159 16.60 -15.59 1.33
N PHE A 160 17.10 -15.84 0.11
CA PHE A 160 18.33 -15.23 -0.40
C PHE A 160 18.23 -13.71 -0.42
N LEU A 161 17.10 -13.15 -0.90
CA LEU A 161 16.92 -11.72 -0.98
C LEU A 161 16.94 -11.08 0.41
N VAL A 162 16.30 -11.72 1.39
CA VAL A 162 16.33 -11.26 2.79
C VAL A 162 17.76 -11.27 3.33
N GLN A 163 18.52 -12.34 3.10
CA GLN A 163 19.89 -12.43 3.56
C GLN A 163 20.78 -11.36 2.93
N THR A 164 20.76 -11.20 1.60
CA THR A 164 21.50 -10.15 0.89
C THR A 164 21.11 -8.76 1.39
N TYR A 165 19.82 -8.54 1.69
CA TYR A 165 19.36 -7.26 2.21
C TYR A 165 19.92 -6.96 3.60
N LEU A 166 20.01 -7.96 4.49
CA LEU A 166 20.66 -7.82 5.80
C LEU A 166 22.16 -7.53 5.67
N GLU A 167 22.87 -8.27 4.81
CA GLU A 167 24.30 -8.07 4.54
C GLU A 167 24.57 -6.64 4.03
N GLN A 168 23.77 -6.14 3.08
CA GLN A 168 23.87 -4.77 2.57
C GLN A 168 23.57 -3.70 3.62
N ILE A 169 22.65 -3.96 4.55
CA ILE A 169 22.40 -3.05 5.68
C ILE A 169 23.63 -3.02 6.59
N CYS A 170 24.18 -4.18 6.97
CA CYS A 170 25.36 -4.26 7.82
C CYS A 170 26.56 -3.55 7.20
N GLU A 171 26.82 -3.76 5.90
CA GLU A 171 27.88 -3.07 5.16
C GLU A 171 27.67 -1.54 5.21
N LYS A 172 26.44 -1.07 4.96
CA LYS A 172 26.12 0.36 4.94
C LYS A 172 26.27 1.06 6.29
N PHE A 173 26.03 0.35 7.40
CA PHE A 173 26.12 0.90 8.75
C PHE A 173 27.37 0.44 9.50
N GLU A 174 28.32 -0.21 8.82
CA GLU A 174 29.59 -0.70 9.37
C GLU A 174 29.39 -1.62 10.60
N VAL A 175 28.38 -2.48 10.54
CA VAL A 175 28.08 -3.47 11.60
C VAL A 175 28.78 -4.78 11.25
N ASP A 176 29.66 -5.25 12.13
CA ASP A 176 30.30 -6.57 12.01
C ASP A 176 29.32 -7.66 12.42
N TRP A 177 28.62 -8.22 11.43
CA TRP A 177 27.68 -9.30 11.60
C TRP A 177 27.86 -10.33 10.50
N SER A 178 27.70 -11.61 10.86
CA SER A 178 27.68 -12.72 9.91
C SER A 178 26.42 -13.57 10.12
N PRO A 179 25.78 -14.06 9.04
CA PRO A 179 24.57 -14.88 9.17
C PRO A 179 24.83 -16.15 9.98
N THR A 180 24.09 -16.33 11.08
CA THR A 180 24.13 -17.58 11.85
C THR A 180 23.60 -18.77 11.05
N TYR A 181 22.62 -18.54 10.16
CA TYR A 181 22.06 -19.57 9.28
C TYR A 181 22.57 -19.40 7.86
N ARG A 182 23.40 -20.34 7.38
CA ARG A 182 23.72 -20.45 5.94
C ARG A 182 22.66 -21.29 5.24
N LEU A 183 21.95 -20.66 4.31
CA LEU A 183 20.99 -21.33 3.44
C LEU A 183 21.72 -22.26 2.45
N THR A 184 21.17 -23.44 2.19
CA THR A 184 21.58 -24.25 1.03
C THR A 184 21.01 -23.65 -0.26
N ALA A 185 21.57 -24.03 -1.42
CA ALA A 185 21.13 -23.52 -2.73
C ALA A 185 19.62 -23.72 -2.99
N GLU A 186 19.05 -24.82 -2.47
CA GLU A 186 17.62 -25.12 -2.58
C GLU A 186 16.77 -24.18 -1.69
N GLN A 187 17.24 -23.88 -0.49
CA GLN A 187 16.55 -23.02 0.47
C GLN A 187 16.62 -21.53 0.11
N MET A 188 17.55 -21.14 -0.77
CA MET A 188 17.72 -19.76 -1.22
C MET A 188 16.56 -19.28 -2.12
N GLY A 189 15.96 -20.19 -2.90
CA GLY A 189 14.84 -19.89 -3.79
C GLY A 189 13.47 -19.90 -3.11
N GLU A 190 13.38 -20.52 -1.94
CA GLU A 190 12.15 -20.57 -1.13
C GLU A 190 12.02 -19.34 -0.22
N PRO A 191 10.81 -19.00 0.23
CA PRO A 191 10.63 -17.98 1.25
C PRO A 191 11.31 -18.38 2.56
N MET A 192 11.76 -17.38 3.33
CA MET A 192 12.44 -17.63 4.59
C MET A 192 11.52 -18.38 5.57
N ARG A 193 12.09 -19.35 6.30
CA ARG A 193 11.33 -20.12 7.29
C ARG A 193 10.84 -19.21 8.42
N PRO A 194 9.66 -19.49 9.00
CA PRO A 194 9.18 -18.78 10.17
C PRO A 194 10.19 -18.81 11.34
N PRO A 195 10.28 -17.73 12.13
CA PRO A 195 11.13 -17.69 13.32
C PRO A 195 10.65 -18.71 14.37
N VAL A 196 11.59 -19.35 15.06
CA VAL A 196 11.30 -20.36 16.09
C VAL A 196 11.30 -19.77 17.51
N GLY A 197 11.75 -18.52 17.64
CA GLY A 197 11.76 -17.79 18.90
C GLY A 197 13.00 -18.07 19.75
N GLU A 198 14.07 -18.56 19.15
CA GLU A 198 15.35 -18.82 19.83
C GLU A 198 15.92 -17.54 20.48
N SER A 199 15.67 -16.39 19.85
CA SER A 199 16.12 -15.08 20.35
C SER A 199 15.23 -14.48 21.44
N VAL A 200 14.12 -15.13 21.82
CA VAL A 200 13.17 -14.61 22.81
C VAL A 200 13.63 -14.96 24.23
N PRO A 201 13.90 -13.98 25.11
CA PRO A 201 14.31 -14.27 26.47
C PRO A 201 13.17 -14.93 27.26
N ILE A 202 13.50 -15.92 28.09
CA ILE A 202 12.55 -16.58 28.98
C ILE A 202 11.86 -15.51 29.86
N GLY A 203 10.52 -15.52 29.85
CA GLY A 203 9.71 -14.54 30.58
C GLY A 203 10.02 -14.54 32.07
N ARG A 204 10.27 -13.35 32.64
CA ARG A 204 10.58 -13.15 34.07
C ARG A 204 9.39 -13.28 35.02
N GLY A 205 8.25 -13.79 34.54
CA GLY A 205 7.00 -13.83 35.29
C GLY A 205 7.04 -14.68 36.56
N THR A 206 7.98 -15.63 36.66
CA THR A 206 8.13 -16.52 37.81
C THR A 206 9.30 -16.15 38.72
N GLY A 207 10.15 -15.17 38.35
CA GLY A 207 11.34 -14.80 39.12
C GLY A 207 12.52 -15.79 39.05
N LEU A 208 12.37 -16.95 38.40
CA LEU A 208 13.43 -17.99 38.28
C LEU A 208 14.39 -17.77 37.08
N GLY A 209 14.22 -16.68 36.32
CA GLY A 209 14.77 -16.52 34.96
C GLY A 209 16.27 -16.22 34.80
N LYS A 210 17.16 -16.71 35.69
CA LYS A 210 18.62 -16.58 35.50
C LYS A 210 19.45 -17.84 35.78
N THR A 211 18.88 -18.92 36.33
CA THR A 211 19.68 -20.06 36.82
C THR A 211 19.73 -21.28 35.90
N PHE A 212 19.04 -21.29 34.76
CA PHE A 212 19.16 -22.37 33.79
C PHE A 212 20.01 -21.92 32.60
N SER A 213 21.34 -21.94 32.77
CA SER A 213 22.20 -22.17 31.62
C SER A 213 22.05 -23.64 31.23
N ALA A 214 21.30 -23.90 30.17
CA ALA A 214 21.36 -25.19 29.50
C ALA A 214 22.77 -25.32 28.92
N HIS A 215 23.63 -26.02 29.65
CA HIS A 215 24.90 -26.49 29.13
C HIS A 215 24.55 -27.46 28.00
N THR A 216 24.94 -27.10 26.79
CA THR A 216 24.79 -27.91 25.59
C THR A 216 25.55 -29.21 25.82
N GLY A 217 24.83 -30.32 26.04
CA GLY A 217 25.48 -31.60 26.34
C GLY A 217 24.64 -32.72 26.97
N MET A 218 23.32 -32.58 27.12
CA MET A 218 22.48 -33.71 27.50
C MET A 218 21.98 -34.44 26.26
N THR A 219 22.85 -35.26 25.67
CA THR A 219 22.38 -36.42 24.92
C THR A 219 21.81 -37.40 25.94
N VAL A 220 20.50 -37.62 25.91
CA VAL A 220 19.90 -38.81 26.53
C VAL A 220 20.32 -40.00 25.65
N THR A 221 21.53 -40.47 25.86
CA THR A 221 21.83 -41.89 25.65
C THR A 221 21.21 -42.63 26.80
N GLY A 222 20.60 -43.77 26.49
CA GLY A 222 19.72 -44.49 27.38
C GLY A 222 20.37 -44.99 28.66
N ASP A 223 19.53 -45.74 29.38
CA ASP A 223 19.90 -46.68 30.43
C ASP A 223 20.58 -46.07 31.67
N ASP A 224 19.80 -45.33 32.46
CA ASP A 224 19.91 -45.41 33.92
C ASP A 224 18.52 -45.40 34.59
N GLU A 225 18.28 -46.46 35.34
CA GLU A 225 17.06 -46.81 36.05
C GLU A 225 16.85 -45.87 37.25
N ILE A 226 15.86 -44.99 37.19
CA ILE A 226 15.43 -44.20 38.35
C ILE A 226 14.53 -45.09 39.22
N THR A 227 15.12 -45.71 40.24
CA THR A 227 14.39 -46.44 41.29
C THR A 227 13.56 -45.47 42.12
N TYR A 228 12.23 -45.56 42.04
CA TYR A 228 11.30 -44.81 42.90
C TYR A 228 11.00 -45.63 44.17
N GLY A 229 11.87 -45.54 45.17
CA GLY A 229 11.67 -46.12 46.49
C GLY A 229 10.96 -45.15 47.42
N GLY A 230 9.66 -45.29 47.62
CA GLY A 230 8.95 -44.55 48.67
C GLY A 230 7.43 -44.56 48.53
N ASN A 231 6.78 -45.47 49.26
CA ASN A 231 5.34 -45.44 49.49
C ASN A 231 4.93 -44.11 50.12
N VAL A 232 4.23 -43.25 49.37
CA VAL A 232 3.38 -42.21 49.93
C VAL A 232 1.98 -42.41 49.39
N THR A 233 1.11 -42.87 50.27
CA THR A 233 -0.33 -43.04 50.05
C THR A 233 -0.94 -41.70 49.63
N LEU A 234 -1.53 -41.64 48.44
CA LEU A 234 -2.33 -40.51 47.96
C LEU A 234 -3.62 -40.39 48.80
N PRO A 235 -3.94 -39.24 49.40
CA PRO A 235 -5.29 -39.00 49.90
C PRO A 235 -6.24 -38.75 48.70
N PRO A 236 -7.54 -39.09 48.82
CA PRO A 236 -8.49 -38.92 47.72
C PRO A 236 -8.67 -37.43 47.40
N ALA A 237 -8.74 -37.12 46.11
CA ALA A 237 -9.02 -35.79 45.60
C ALA A 237 -10.38 -35.28 46.11
N GLN A 238 -10.36 -34.23 46.94
CA GLN A 238 -11.53 -33.39 47.18
C GLN A 238 -11.39 -32.12 46.34
N ALA A 239 -12.42 -31.85 45.53
CA ALA A 239 -12.53 -30.58 44.82
C ALA A 239 -12.64 -29.43 45.84
N PRO A 240 -12.00 -28.27 45.60
CA PRO A 240 -12.15 -27.13 46.48
C PRO A 240 -13.58 -26.58 46.35
N VAL A 241 -14.36 -26.71 47.42
CA VAL A 241 -15.57 -25.91 47.62
C VAL A 241 -15.14 -24.50 48.03
N VAL A 242 -15.37 -23.53 47.16
CA VAL A 242 -15.25 -22.11 47.51
C VAL A 242 -16.55 -21.72 48.22
N SER A 243 -16.55 -21.72 49.54
CA SER A 243 -17.60 -21.13 50.37
C SER A 243 -17.36 -19.62 50.44
N VAL A 244 -18.22 -18.84 49.79
CA VAL A 244 -18.24 -17.37 49.95
C VAL A 244 -19.14 -17.05 51.13
N GLU A 245 -18.56 -16.68 52.26
CA GLU A 245 -19.29 -16.00 53.34
C GLU A 245 -19.31 -14.49 53.08
N PRO A 246 -20.47 -13.81 53.24
CA PRO A 246 -20.55 -12.36 53.08
C PRO A 246 -19.95 -11.64 54.30
N ILE A 247 -18.88 -10.88 54.07
CA ILE A 247 -18.33 -9.95 55.06
C ILE A 247 -19.26 -8.73 55.13
N VAL A 248 -19.86 -8.52 56.29
CA VAL A 248 -20.63 -7.31 56.65
C VAL A 248 -19.64 -6.16 56.91
N PRO A 249 -19.77 -4.99 56.25
CA PRO A 249 -18.97 -3.82 56.59
C PRO A 249 -19.55 -3.08 57.82
N PRO A 250 -18.71 -2.57 58.74
CA PRO A 250 -19.15 -1.78 59.87
C PRO A 250 -19.56 -0.37 59.43
N ALA A 251 -20.67 0.13 59.97
CA ALA A 251 -21.05 1.53 59.88
C ALA A 251 -20.33 2.35 60.97
N THR A 252 -19.71 3.46 60.57
CA THR A 252 -19.87 4.85 61.11
C THR A 252 -18.67 5.72 60.71
N GLY A 253 -18.97 6.97 60.33
CA GLY A 253 -17.99 8.07 60.26
C GLY A 253 -18.06 8.85 58.95
N ASN A 254 -18.67 10.03 59.02
CA ASN A 254 -18.85 11.02 57.96
C ASN A 254 -17.51 11.45 57.34
N ASP A 255 -17.49 11.76 56.04
CA ASP A 255 -17.11 13.07 55.51
C ASP A 255 -17.12 13.09 53.96
N ASP A 256 -17.98 13.96 53.44
CA ASP A 256 -17.85 14.79 52.23
C ASP A 256 -16.74 14.45 51.22
N PHE A 257 -17.11 13.91 50.05
CA PHE A 257 -16.69 14.48 48.76
C PHE A 257 -17.50 13.90 47.60
N ALA A 258 -18.10 14.79 46.82
CA ALA A 258 -18.96 14.49 45.67
C ALA A 258 -18.15 14.20 44.39
N GLU A 259 -18.59 13.20 43.62
CA GLU A 259 -18.38 13.16 42.17
C GLU A 259 -19.73 13.10 41.44
N PRO A 260 -19.91 13.83 40.32
CA PRO A 260 -21.18 13.91 39.62
C PRO A 260 -21.34 12.80 38.58
N ASP A 261 -22.44 12.05 38.67
CA ASP A 261 -22.84 11.10 37.62
C ASP A 261 -23.52 11.80 36.44
N ILE A 262 -22.90 11.63 35.28
CA ILE A 262 -23.46 11.90 33.96
C ILE A 262 -24.50 10.82 33.68
N TYR A 263 -25.79 11.19 33.71
CA TYR A 263 -26.87 10.35 33.21
C TYR A 263 -27.61 11.04 32.06
N ILE A 264 -27.56 10.41 30.88
CA ILE A 264 -28.36 10.75 29.70
C ILE A 264 -29.55 9.78 29.66
N PRO A 265 -30.79 10.28 29.62
CA PRO A 265 -31.87 9.56 28.96
C PRO A 265 -32.57 10.43 27.89
N ALA A 266 -33.11 9.72 26.90
CA ALA A 266 -33.62 10.21 25.63
C ALA A 266 -34.91 11.04 25.68
N ALA A 267 -35.14 11.79 24.60
CA ALA A 267 -36.25 12.70 24.32
C ALA A 267 -37.65 12.04 24.37
N PRO A 268 -38.70 12.83 24.68
CA PRO A 268 -39.64 13.19 23.61
C PRO A 268 -40.29 14.60 23.72
N GLY A 269 -40.63 15.17 22.55
CA GLY A 269 -41.91 15.85 22.33
C GLY A 269 -42.18 17.24 22.93
N SER A 270 -41.99 18.26 22.10
CA SER A 270 -42.93 19.36 21.78
C SER A 270 -43.54 20.29 22.87
N VAL A 271 -43.53 21.58 22.50
CA VAL A 271 -44.42 22.73 22.81
C VAL A 271 -44.08 23.73 23.93
N ALA A 272 -43.92 24.97 23.44
CA ALA A 272 -44.47 26.24 23.91
C ALA A 272 -43.94 26.93 25.20
N ALA A 273 -43.50 28.19 24.97
CA ALA A 273 -43.80 29.44 25.71
C ALA A 273 -43.60 29.45 27.24
N SER A 274 -43.06 30.48 27.92
CA SER A 274 -43.01 31.92 27.69
C SER A 274 -42.31 32.58 28.89
N GLN A 275 -41.72 33.77 28.69
CA GLN A 275 -41.63 34.93 29.61
C GLN A 275 -40.80 34.80 30.92
N SER A 276 -39.62 35.44 30.99
CA SER A 276 -39.32 36.71 31.72
C SER A 276 -39.39 36.60 33.26
N SER A 277 -38.40 36.96 34.08
CA SER A 277 -37.65 38.23 34.14
C SER A 277 -36.67 38.25 35.35
N GLN A 278 -35.80 39.27 35.38
CA GLN A 278 -34.91 39.78 36.46
C GLN A 278 -33.52 39.12 36.60
N SER A 279 -32.39 39.81 36.82
CA SER A 279 -31.91 41.19 36.60
C SER A 279 -30.46 41.27 37.10
N SER A 280 -29.61 42.06 36.41
CA SER A 280 -28.49 42.88 36.92
C SER A 280 -27.01 42.44 36.77
N GLN A 281 -26.28 43.34 36.06
CA GLN A 281 -24.84 43.73 36.10
C GLN A 281 -23.80 42.87 35.36
N LYS A 282 -22.76 43.39 34.65
CA LYS A 282 -22.33 44.69 34.08
C LYS A 282 -20.98 44.42 33.34
N GLN A 283 -20.66 45.20 32.28
CA GLN A 283 -19.40 45.33 31.46
C GLN A 283 -19.51 44.72 30.04
N GLN A 284 -19.74 45.45 28.91
CA GLN A 284 -18.96 46.51 28.19
C GLN A 284 -17.51 46.06 27.90
N HIS A 285 -16.99 45.87 26.67
CA HIS A 285 -17.09 46.54 25.34
C HIS A 285 -16.91 45.49 24.18
N SER A 286 -17.77 45.35 23.14
CA SER A 286 -17.86 46.02 21.80
C SER A 286 -16.59 45.91 20.90
N SER A 287 -16.59 45.55 19.61
CA SER A 287 -17.54 45.63 18.45
C SER A 287 -16.96 44.82 17.25
N VAL A 288 -17.59 43.84 16.59
CA VAL A 288 -18.67 43.80 15.56
C VAL A 288 -18.36 44.45 14.19
N ALA A 289 -18.32 43.61 13.14
CA ALA A 289 -18.38 43.90 11.70
C ALA A 289 -19.83 44.11 11.21
N PRO A 290 -20.08 44.64 10.00
CA PRO A 290 -20.86 43.82 9.04
C PRO A 290 -20.64 44.06 7.51
N SER A 291 -20.87 42.98 6.77
CA SER A 291 -21.49 42.72 5.44
C SER A 291 -21.59 43.75 4.27
N PHE A 292 -21.28 43.23 3.06
CA PHE A 292 -21.59 43.65 1.66
C PHE A 292 -23.08 43.34 1.25
N PRO A 293 -23.66 43.67 0.04
CA PRO A 293 -23.09 43.87 -1.33
C PRO A 293 -23.83 44.97 -2.24
N PRO A 294 -23.93 44.92 -3.61
CA PRO A 294 -23.27 45.81 -4.60
C PRO A 294 -24.27 46.48 -5.63
N PRO A 295 -24.02 46.67 -6.96
CA PRO A 295 -22.92 47.25 -7.77
C PRO A 295 -23.37 48.43 -8.70
N ASN A 296 -22.46 49.23 -9.31
CA ASN A 296 -22.67 49.76 -10.68
C ASN A 296 -21.42 50.35 -11.39
N ASN A 297 -21.51 50.33 -12.72
CA ASN A 297 -20.59 50.50 -13.84
C ASN A 297 -20.26 51.96 -14.24
N SER A 298 -19.07 52.19 -14.83
CA SER A 298 -18.72 53.20 -15.87
C SER A 298 -17.19 53.27 -16.03
N SER A 299 -16.54 53.57 -17.15
CA SER A 299 -16.79 53.63 -18.60
C SER A 299 -15.45 53.99 -19.29
N LYS A 300 -15.31 53.65 -20.59
CA LYS A 300 -14.40 54.18 -21.67
C LYS A 300 -13.65 53.07 -22.41
N THR A 301 -14.12 52.63 -23.59
CA THR A 301 -13.92 53.18 -24.95
C THR A 301 -12.47 53.19 -25.44
N THR A 302 -12.16 52.39 -26.46
CA THR A 302 -11.66 52.86 -27.76
C THR A 302 -11.83 51.75 -28.81
N ASN A 303 -12.04 52.20 -30.03
CA ASN A 303 -12.53 51.51 -31.22
C ASN A 303 -11.41 51.56 -32.27
N SER A 304 -11.25 50.52 -33.09
CA SER A 304 -10.77 50.67 -34.47
C SER A 304 -10.98 49.39 -35.29
N ASN A 305 -11.68 49.58 -36.40
CA ASN A 305 -11.95 48.66 -37.51
C ASN A 305 -10.78 48.57 -38.50
N GLY A 306 -10.78 47.48 -39.28
CA GLY A 306 -10.16 47.30 -40.60
C GLY A 306 -10.24 45.81 -40.93
N ASP A 307 -11.16 45.28 -41.74
CA ASP A 307 -11.46 45.50 -43.17
C ASP A 307 -10.23 45.31 -44.08
N ARG A 308 -10.16 44.15 -44.77
CA ARG A 308 -9.98 44.02 -46.23
C ARG A 308 -9.60 42.60 -46.71
N SER A 309 -10.44 42.11 -47.63
CA SER A 309 -10.13 41.53 -48.96
C SER A 309 -9.46 40.15 -49.09
N ASP A 310 -10.27 39.20 -49.58
CA ASP A 310 -10.13 38.45 -50.86
C ASP A 310 -8.73 38.37 -51.51
N ASP A 311 -8.27 37.15 -51.78
CA ASP A 311 -7.58 36.81 -53.03
C ASP A 311 -7.68 35.29 -53.30
N ASP A 312 -8.47 34.97 -54.33
CA ASP A 312 -8.53 33.69 -55.04
C ASP A 312 -7.22 33.45 -55.80
N ARG A 313 -6.72 32.20 -55.81
CA ARG A 313 -5.92 31.65 -56.92
C ARG A 313 -6.18 30.16 -57.11
N ASP A 314 -6.99 29.89 -58.12
CA ASP A 314 -7.03 28.66 -58.92
C ASP A 314 -5.80 28.53 -59.83
N ASP A 315 -5.76 27.37 -60.50
CA ASP A 315 -4.99 26.97 -61.70
C ASP A 315 -3.52 26.56 -61.53
N ASP A 316 -3.02 25.53 -62.22
CA ASP A 316 -3.59 24.36 -62.90
C ASP A 316 -2.39 23.56 -63.46
N ASN A 317 -2.52 22.22 -63.52
CA ASN A 317 -2.08 21.35 -64.64
C ASN A 317 -0.54 21.24 -64.97
N GLU A 318 0.07 20.17 -65.51
CA GLU A 318 -0.39 19.05 -66.35
C GLU A 318 0.72 17.96 -66.48
N ALA A 319 0.30 16.70 -66.71
CA ALA A 319 0.89 15.54 -67.42
C ALA A 319 2.43 15.23 -67.43
N GLY A 320 2.90 13.97 -67.46
CA GLY A 320 2.26 12.66 -67.63
C GLY A 320 3.28 11.55 -67.99
N SER A 321 2.73 10.35 -68.19
CA SER A 321 3.26 9.16 -68.92
C SER A 321 4.22 8.17 -68.23
N GLY A 322 3.85 6.88 -68.26
CA GLY A 322 4.78 5.74 -68.21
C GLY A 322 4.38 4.55 -67.32
N ALA A 323 3.56 3.61 -67.83
CA ALA A 323 3.57 2.19 -67.42
C ALA A 323 4.51 1.40 -68.37
N PRO A 324 4.84 0.08 -68.21
CA PRO A 324 4.30 -0.92 -67.27
C PRO A 324 5.31 -1.96 -66.66
N SER A 325 4.76 -2.82 -65.77
CA SER A 325 4.98 -4.28 -65.61
C SER A 325 6.20 -4.91 -64.89
N ASN A 326 5.84 -5.93 -64.09
CA ASN A 326 6.57 -7.14 -63.61
C ASN A 326 7.32 -7.16 -62.25
N ALA A 327 6.57 -7.55 -61.20
CA ALA A 327 6.75 -8.67 -60.24
C ALA A 327 8.09 -8.88 -59.45
N PRO A 328 8.14 -9.67 -58.35
CA PRO A 328 7.06 -10.27 -57.55
C PRO A 328 7.15 -9.97 -56.03
N SER A 329 6.03 -10.27 -55.37
CA SER A 329 5.80 -10.37 -53.93
C SER A 329 6.73 -11.37 -53.21
N GLY A 330 7.44 -10.92 -52.18
CA GLY A 330 8.20 -11.75 -51.24
C GLY A 330 7.44 -11.93 -49.93
N SER A 331 6.79 -13.09 -49.80
CA SER A 331 6.21 -13.66 -48.59
C SER A 331 7.21 -13.68 -47.42
N ARG A 332 6.84 -13.10 -46.27
CA ARG A 332 7.51 -13.33 -44.98
C ARG A 332 7.21 -14.76 -44.52
N GLY A 333 8.01 -15.70 -45.02
CA GLY A 333 8.02 -17.10 -44.59
C GLY A 333 9.00 -17.32 -43.44
N SER A 334 8.55 -18.08 -42.45
CA SER A 334 9.26 -18.60 -41.27
C SER A 334 10.69 -19.07 -41.57
N ALA A 335 11.66 -18.58 -40.79
CA ALA A 335 13.00 -19.16 -40.72
C ALA A 335 12.89 -20.63 -40.30
N SER A 336 13.23 -21.56 -41.21
CA SER A 336 13.18 -22.99 -40.91
C SER A 336 14.35 -23.38 -40.00
N TYR A 337 14.10 -24.34 -39.11
CA TYR A 337 15.02 -24.85 -38.08
C TYR A 337 16.40 -25.27 -38.62
N ASN A 338 16.50 -25.64 -39.91
CA ASN A 338 17.76 -26.00 -40.55
C ASN A 338 18.73 -24.83 -40.74
N ASP A 339 18.24 -23.58 -40.85
CA ASP A 339 19.09 -22.40 -41.02
C ASP A 339 19.74 -21.96 -39.69
N LEU A 340 19.05 -22.22 -38.57
CA LEU A 340 19.59 -22.04 -37.22
C LEU A 340 20.64 -23.11 -36.87
N ALA A 341 20.43 -24.36 -37.30
CA ALA A 341 21.38 -25.44 -37.09
C ALA A 341 22.71 -25.18 -37.83
N ALA A 342 22.65 -24.66 -39.06
CA ALA A 342 23.84 -24.32 -39.83
C ALA A 342 24.66 -23.17 -39.19
N ARG A 343 23.98 -22.17 -38.62
CA ARG A 343 24.65 -21.07 -37.89
C ARG A 343 25.28 -21.50 -36.56
N PHE A 344 24.74 -22.55 -35.92
CA PHE A 344 25.29 -23.07 -34.67
C PHE A 344 26.57 -23.89 -34.89
N GLU A 345 26.68 -24.62 -35.99
CA GLU A 345 27.89 -25.36 -36.38
C GLU A 345 29.08 -24.42 -36.65
N THR A 346 28.84 -23.25 -37.24
CA THR A 346 29.89 -22.25 -37.48
C THR A 346 30.48 -21.62 -36.21
N LEU A 347 29.82 -21.75 -35.06
CA LEU A 347 30.29 -21.22 -33.77
C LEU A 347 31.09 -22.21 -32.94
N LYS A 348 31.17 -23.49 -33.34
CA LYS A 348 31.98 -24.51 -32.65
C LYS A 348 33.44 -24.56 -33.10
N ASN A 349 33.78 -23.87 -34.19
CA ASN A 349 35.13 -23.85 -34.78
C ASN A 349 35.84 -22.49 -34.59
N LEU A 350 35.47 -21.74 -33.54
CA LEU A 350 36.14 -20.50 -33.11
C LEU A 350 36.75 -20.66 -31.73
#